data_AF-A0A7M4E8B3-F1
#
_entry.id   AF-A0A7M4E8B3-F1
#
_cell.length_a   1.000
_cell.length_b   1.000
_cell.length_c   1.000
_cell.angle_alpha   90.00
_cell.angle_beta   90.00
_cell.angle_gamma   90.00
#
_symmetry.space_group_name_H-M   'P 1'
#
loop_
_entity.id
_entity.type
_entity.pdbx_description
1 polymer ?
#
loop_
_entity_poly.entity_id
_entity_poly.type
_entity_poly.pdbx_seq_one_letter_code
_entity_poly.pdbx_strand_id
1 'polypeptide(L)'
;GCKMAARWVLLPALALALLNPGRAGAALNLQELSDLKYGIEIAAEPVLAGQSRAEDVVTISSKYKQKYECRLPPAAIKIHREPEDDPQGYSGLGITELLRPMGAAPCLHKTKDWWTYEFCYGRHIQQYHIEGTVGQPRSC
;
A
#
# COMPACT_ATOMS: atom_id res chain seq x y z
N GLY A 1 -59.25 14.93 41.16
CA GLY A 1 -58.06 15.43 40.43
C GLY A 1 -57.58 14.33 39.51
N CYS A 2 -57.58 14.53 38.19
CA CYS A 2 -56.50 15.11 37.37
C CYS A 2 -55.20 14.26 37.45
N LYS A 3 -54.63 13.67 36.39
CA LYS A 3 -54.74 13.90 34.93
C LYS A 3 -54.48 12.61 34.12
N MET A 4 -55.26 12.42 33.06
CA MET A 4 -54.88 11.66 31.85
C MET A 4 -53.77 12.40 31.09
N ALA A 5 -52.85 11.65 30.45
CA ALA A 5 -52.61 11.69 29.00
C ALA A 5 -51.31 10.95 28.64
N ALA A 6 -51.39 9.66 28.30
CA ALA A 6 -50.33 8.99 27.56
C ALA A 6 -50.49 9.35 26.08
N ARG A 7 -49.61 10.21 25.55
CA ARG A 7 -49.56 10.55 24.12
C ARG A 7 -49.03 9.36 23.33
N TRP A 8 -49.93 8.72 22.60
CA TRP A 8 -49.59 7.93 21.43
C TRP A 8 -49.15 8.90 20.33
N VAL A 9 -47.88 8.87 19.95
CA VAL A 9 -47.45 9.38 18.64
C VAL A 9 -46.81 8.22 17.91
N LEU A 10 -47.47 7.85 16.83
CA LEU A 10 -47.08 6.83 15.86
C LEU A 10 -46.04 7.41 14.88
N LEU A 11 -45.11 6.53 14.48
CA LEU A 11 -44.32 6.47 13.23
C LEU A 11 -43.05 7.34 13.08
N PRO A 12 -42.06 6.93 12.24
CA PRO A 12 -41.83 5.65 11.57
C PRO A 12 -40.41 5.07 11.80
N ALA A 13 -40.25 3.81 11.39
CA ALA A 13 -38.96 3.14 11.27
C ALA A 13 -38.00 3.92 10.36
N LEU A 14 -36.77 4.13 10.82
CA LEU A 14 -35.62 4.26 9.93
C LEU A 14 -34.51 3.36 10.46
N ALA A 15 -34.56 2.10 10.02
CA ALA A 15 -33.38 1.28 9.98
C ALA A 15 -32.44 1.89 8.94
N LEU A 16 -31.31 2.42 9.39
CA LEU A 16 -30.12 2.59 8.56
C LEU A 16 -28.95 2.04 9.36
N ALA A 17 -28.84 0.71 9.27
CA ALA A 17 -27.56 0.04 9.39
C ALA A 17 -26.63 0.63 8.34
N LEU A 18 -25.58 1.32 8.78
CA LEU A 18 -24.30 1.34 8.08
C LEU A 18 -23.19 1.29 9.13
N LEU A 19 -22.95 0.07 9.61
CA LEU A 19 -21.57 -0.36 9.77
C LEU A 19 -20.92 -0.23 8.39
N ASN A 20 -19.94 0.65 8.24
CA ASN A 20 -18.63 0.16 7.79
C ASN A 20 -17.54 1.20 8.09
N PRO A 21 -16.55 0.91 8.94
CA PRO A 21 -15.30 1.65 8.93
C PRO A 21 -14.59 1.26 7.64
N GLY A 22 -14.86 1.99 6.56
CA GLY A 22 -14.10 1.93 5.32
C GLY A 22 -12.72 2.54 5.53
N ARG A 23 -11.94 1.99 6.45
CA ARG A 23 -10.50 2.19 6.49
C ARG A 23 -10.02 1.45 5.25
N ALA A 24 -9.80 2.19 4.16
CA ALA A 24 -9.00 1.70 3.04
C ALA A 24 -7.59 1.45 3.58
N GLY A 25 -7.43 0.29 4.22
CA GLY A 25 -6.13 -0.26 4.50
C GLY A 25 -5.55 -0.60 3.16
N ALA A 26 -4.50 0.12 2.75
CA ALA A 26 -3.55 -0.45 1.83
C ALA A 26 -2.97 -1.68 2.54
N ALA A 27 -3.61 -2.83 2.34
CA ALA A 27 -3.05 -4.10 2.72
C ALA A 27 -1.94 -4.35 1.68
N LEU A 28 -0.69 -4.19 2.10
CA LEU A 28 0.40 -4.81 1.37
C LEU A 28 0.07 -6.30 1.31
N ASN A 29 -0.02 -6.87 0.11
CA ASN A 29 -0.30 -8.28 -0.06
C ASN A 29 0.91 -9.08 0.44
N LEU A 30 0.96 -9.33 1.75
CA LEU A 30 2.01 -10.09 2.40
C LEU A 30 1.97 -11.58 2.02
N GLN A 31 0.89 -12.04 1.35
CA GLN A 31 0.79 -13.39 0.79
C GLN A 31 1.87 -13.61 -0.29
N GLU A 32 2.16 -12.59 -1.10
CA GLU A 32 3.22 -12.61 -2.12
C GLU A 32 4.61 -12.90 -1.53
N LEU A 33 4.91 -12.35 -0.35
CA LEU A 33 6.18 -12.61 0.34
C LEU A 33 6.24 -14.02 0.94
N SER A 34 5.09 -14.63 1.24
CA SER A 34 5.01 -15.95 1.86
C SER A 34 4.97 -17.12 0.86
N ASP A 35 4.54 -16.85 -0.38
CA ASP A 35 4.38 -17.89 -1.41
C ASP A 35 5.71 -18.35 -2.04
N LEU A 36 6.78 -17.58 -1.85
CA LEU A 36 8.13 -17.89 -2.37
C LEU A 36 9.00 -18.64 -1.35
N LYS A 37 8.56 -19.82 -0.91
CA LYS A 37 9.42 -20.73 -0.15
C LYS A 37 10.17 -21.67 -1.10
N TYR A 38 11.48 -21.48 -1.25
CA TYR A 38 12.34 -22.37 -2.04
C TYR A 38 13.35 -23.13 -1.16
N GLY A 39 13.58 -24.39 -1.51
CA GLY A 39 14.70 -25.19 -1.02
C GLY A 39 15.78 -25.27 -2.08
N ILE A 40 17.04 -25.29 -1.66
CA ILE A 40 18.17 -25.53 -2.57
C ILE A 40 18.58 -26.99 -2.40
N GLU A 41 18.50 -27.75 -3.48
CA GLU A 41 19.00 -29.13 -3.54
C GLU A 41 20.10 -29.19 -4.61
N ILE A 42 21.25 -29.75 -4.23
CA ILE A 42 22.37 -29.99 -5.15
C ILE A 42 22.21 -31.40 -5.70
N ALA A 43 22.04 -31.52 -7.02
CA ALA A 43 21.93 -32.82 -7.68
C ALA A 43 23.20 -33.66 -7.42
N ALA A 44 23.00 -34.97 -7.24
CA ALA A 44 24.10 -35.91 -7.06
C ALA A 44 24.93 -36.10 -8.35
N GLU A 45 24.32 -35.85 -9.51
CA GLU A 45 24.95 -35.97 -10.81
C GLU A 45 25.51 -34.61 -11.27
N PRO A 46 26.80 -34.53 -11.65
CA PRO A 46 27.39 -33.30 -12.15
C PRO A 46 26.85 -32.99 -13.55
N VAL A 47 26.43 -31.75 -13.76
CA VAL A 47 25.98 -31.25 -15.07
C VAL A 47 27.15 -30.76 -15.92
N LEU A 48 27.13 -31.08 -17.21
CA LEU A 48 28.10 -30.55 -18.18
C LEU A 48 27.71 -29.12 -18.57
N ALA A 49 28.62 -28.18 -18.33
CA ALA A 49 28.38 -26.76 -18.57
C ALA A 49 28.00 -26.48 -20.04
N GLY A 50 26.88 -25.78 -20.24
CA GLY A 50 26.45 -25.31 -21.57
C GLY A 50 25.59 -26.27 -22.40
N GLN A 51 25.15 -27.41 -21.84
CA GLN A 51 24.25 -28.32 -22.55
C GLN A 51 22.76 -27.93 -22.42
N SER A 52 22.38 -27.17 -21.39
CA SER A 52 21.01 -26.74 -21.17
C SER A 52 20.73 -25.35 -21.72
N ARG A 53 19.96 -25.27 -22.81
CA ARG A 53 19.39 -24.02 -23.37
C ARG A 53 17.94 -23.82 -22.91
N ALA A 54 17.68 -24.02 -21.64
CA ALA A 54 16.32 -23.95 -21.13
C ALA A 54 16.10 -22.60 -20.44
N GLU A 55 14.95 -21.96 -20.70
CA GLU A 55 14.60 -20.63 -20.15
C GLU A 55 14.58 -20.60 -18.61
N ASP A 56 14.55 -21.78 -17.98
CA ASP A 56 14.53 -22.00 -16.54
C ASP A 56 15.93 -22.21 -15.92
N VAL A 57 17.03 -22.10 -16.68
CA VAL A 57 18.39 -22.34 -16.16
C VAL A 57 19.15 -21.05 -15.88
N VAL A 58 19.64 -20.89 -14.66
CA VAL A 58 20.47 -19.76 -14.21
C VAL A 58 21.84 -20.24 -13.76
N THR A 59 22.91 -19.63 -14.27
CA THR A 59 24.28 -19.89 -13.80
C THR A 59 24.60 -19.01 -12.60
N ILE A 60 24.89 -19.64 -11.46
CA ILE A 60 25.34 -18.95 -10.24
C ILE A 60 26.79 -19.30 -9.90
N SER A 61 27.45 -18.47 -9.09
CA SER A 61 28.83 -18.71 -8.65
C SER A 61 28.95 -18.55 -7.14
N SER A 62 29.60 -19.52 -6.49
CA SER A 62 29.94 -19.46 -5.07
C SER A 62 31.05 -18.44 -4.78
N LYS A 63 31.23 -18.09 -3.49
CA LYS A 63 32.36 -17.29 -2.99
C LYS A 63 33.71 -17.84 -3.47
N TYR A 64 33.83 -19.16 -3.57
CA TYR A 64 35.04 -19.87 -3.99
C TYR A 64 35.14 -20.08 -5.51
N LYS A 65 34.38 -19.31 -6.31
CA LYS A 65 34.39 -19.36 -7.79
C LYS A 65 33.96 -20.70 -8.41
N GLN A 66 33.31 -21.56 -7.62
CA GLN A 66 32.63 -22.74 -8.14
C GLN A 66 31.37 -22.29 -8.88
N LYS A 67 31.20 -22.75 -10.12
CA LYS A 67 30.04 -22.46 -10.95
C LYS A 67 29.00 -23.55 -10.79
N TYR A 68 27.74 -23.16 -10.68
CA TYR A 68 26.59 -24.06 -10.62
C TYR A 68 25.57 -23.63 -11.66
N GLU A 69 24.90 -24.59 -12.28
CA GLU A 69 23.71 -24.35 -13.09
C GLU A 69 22.49 -24.76 -12.26
N CYS A 70 21.62 -23.79 -11.97
CA CYS A 70 20.41 -23.97 -11.19
C CYS A 70 19.20 -23.98 -12.11
N ARG A 71 18.33 -24.98 -11.97
CA ARG A 71 17.00 -24.98 -12.61
C ARG A 71 15.99 -24.34 -11.69
N LEU A 72 15.30 -23.32 -12.17
CA LEU A 72 14.26 -22.62 -11.44
C LEU A 72 12.94 -23.39 -11.54
N PRO A 73 12.16 -23.47 -10.44
CA PRO A 73 10.82 -24.03 -10.52
C PRO A 73 9.94 -23.16 -11.43
N PRO A 74 8.99 -23.75 -12.17
CA PRO A 74 8.11 -23.01 -13.09
C PRO A 74 7.37 -21.83 -12.46
N ALA A 75 7.05 -21.92 -11.16
CA ALA A 75 6.40 -20.84 -10.41
C ALA A 75 7.27 -19.56 -10.32
N ALA A 76 8.60 -19.71 -10.16
CA ALA A 76 9.52 -18.57 -10.11
C ALA A 76 9.62 -17.85 -11.46
N ILE A 77 9.43 -18.57 -12.57
CA ILE A 77 9.49 -18.02 -13.94
C ILE A 77 8.23 -17.22 -14.26
N LYS A 78 7.08 -17.59 -13.68
CA LYS A 78 5.80 -16.88 -13.88
C LYS A 78 5.78 -15.51 -13.24
N ILE A 79 6.45 -15.33 -12.10
CA ILE A 79 6.53 -14.04 -11.39
C ILE A 79 7.30 -13.00 -12.20
N HIS A 80 8.35 -13.42 -12.93
CA HIS A 80 9.05 -12.52 -13.85
C HIS A 80 8.25 -12.21 -15.13
N ARG A 81 7.11 -12.86 -15.33
CA ARG A 81 6.31 -12.84 -16.56
C ARG A 81 4.84 -12.55 -16.27
N GLU A 82 4.56 -11.83 -15.20
CA GLU A 82 3.27 -11.18 -15.06
C GLU A 82 3.17 -10.08 -16.12
N PRO A 83 2.15 -10.10 -17.00
CA PRO A 83 1.75 -8.87 -17.65
C PRO A 83 1.41 -7.90 -16.51
N GLU A 84 1.99 -6.69 -16.53
CA GLU A 84 1.68 -5.62 -15.58
C GLU A 84 0.25 -5.06 -15.75
N ASP A 85 -0.74 -5.94 -15.84
CA ASP A 85 -2.15 -5.62 -15.81
C ASP A 85 -2.82 -6.63 -14.87
N ASP A 86 -2.73 -6.32 -13.57
CA ASP A 86 -3.72 -6.80 -12.61
C ASP A 86 -5.12 -6.41 -13.16
N PRO A 87 -6.01 -7.35 -13.51
CA PRO A 87 -7.35 -7.04 -13.99
C PRO A 87 -8.22 -6.37 -12.90
N GLN A 88 -7.74 -6.29 -11.65
CA GLN A 88 -8.35 -5.51 -10.57
C GLN A 88 -7.69 -4.13 -10.37
N GLY A 89 -6.80 -3.73 -11.28
CA GLY A 89 -6.24 -2.38 -11.34
C GLY A 89 -7.36 -1.34 -11.46
N TYR A 90 -7.28 -0.29 -10.66
CA TYR A 90 -8.23 0.81 -10.68
C TYR A 90 -8.39 1.37 -12.11
N SER A 91 -9.55 1.13 -12.70
CA SER A 91 -9.90 1.49 -14.08
C SER A 91 -10.45 2.92 -14.23
N GLY A 92 -10.32 3.73 -13.17
CA GLY A 92 -10.77 5.12 -13.16
C GLY A 92 -9.71 6.10 -13.65
N LEU A 93 -9.94 7.37 -13.34
CA LEU A 93 -9.06 8.48 -13.74
C LEU A 93 -7.67 8.32 -13.14
N GLY A 94 -6.62 8.44 -13.94
CA GLY A 94 -5.24 8.36 -13.44
C GLY A 94 -4.99 9.26 -12.22
N ILE A 95 -4.05 8.88 -11.35
CA ILE A 95 -3.75 9.62 -10.11
C ILE A 95 -3.51 11.11 -10.38
N THR A 96 -2.87 11.44 -11.50
CA THR A 96 -2.63 12.82 -11.95
C THR A 96 -3.90 13.60 -12.29
N GLU A 97 -4.89 12.94 -12.89
CA GLU A 97 -6.22 13.50 -13.21
C GLU A 97 -6.99 13.80 -11.92
N LEU A 98 -6.98 12.85 -10.98
CA LEU A 98 -7.65 12.98 -9.69
C LEU A 98 -7.07 14.14 -8.86
N LEU A 99 -5.76 14.34 -8.92
CA LEU A 99 -5.07 15.38 -8.16
C LEU A 99 -5.00 16.72 -8.89
N ARG A 100 -5.36 16.79 -10.18
CA ARG A 100 -5.32 18.04 -10.97
C ARG A 100 -5.99 19.24 -10.28
N PRO A 101 -7.18 19.13 -9.66
CA PRO A 101 -7.83 20.27 -9.00
C PRO A 101 -6.96 20.91 -7.91
N MET A 102 -6.04 20.15 -7.31
CA MET A 102 -5.14 20.64 -6.28
C MET A 102 -4.00 21.52 -6.81
N GLY A 103 -3.74 21.52 -8.13
CA GLY A 103 -2.70 22.36 -8.72
C GLY A 103 -2.98 23.86 -8.58
N ALA A 104 -4.26 24.25 -8.66
CA ALA A 104 -4.71 25.62 -8.45
C ALA A 104 -5.16 25.90 -7.00
N ALA A 105 -5.29 24.86 -6.18
CA ALA A 105 -5.72 24.98 -4.79
C ALA A 105 -4.58 25.51 -3.88
N PRO A 106 -4.94 26.12 -2.74
CA PRO A 106 -3.96 26.38 -1.69
C PRO A 106 -3.35 25.08 -1.16
N CYS A 107 -2.16 25.17 -0.56
CA CYS A 107 -1.48 24.01 0.02
C CYS A 107 -2.30 23.40 1.16
N LEU A 108 -2.24 22.07 1.27
CA LEU A 108 -2.86 21.36 2.38
C LEU A 108 -1.91 21.33 3.56
N HIS A 109 -2.39 21.78 4.71
CA HIS A 109 -1.64 21.73 5.96
C HIS A 109 -2.25 20.69 6.88
N LYS A 110 -1.39 19.86 7.48
CA LYS A 110 -1.80 18.91 8.50
C LYS A 110 -0.78 18.91 9.63
N THR A 111 -1.22 19.30 10.81
CA THR A 111 -0.44 19.13 12.03
C THR A 111 -0.83 17.84 12.72
N LYS A 112 0.16 17.01 13.03
CA LYS A 112 0.00 15.79 13.82
C LYS A 112 1.12 15.75 14.86
N ASP A 113 0.73 15.81 16.12
CA ASP A 113 1.65 15.85 17.26
C ASP A 113 2.65 17.03 17.10
N TRP A 114 3.95 16.75 17.13
CA TRP A 114 5.03 17.73 16.96
C TRP A 114 5.30 18.12 15.49
N TRP A 115 4.67 17.48 14.50
CA TRP A 115 5.01 17.73 13.11
C TRP A 115 3.86 18.40 12.35
N THR A 116 4.19 19.45 11.61
CA THR A 116 3.32 20.06 10.61
C THR A 116 3.81 19.70 9.23
N TYR A 117 2.90 19.18 8.41
CA TYR A 117 3.13 18.84 7.02
C TYR A 117 2.42 19.85 6.13
N GLU A 118 3.14 20.35 5.14
CA GLU A 118 2.60 21.14 4.05
C GLU A 118 2.74 20.36 2.74
N PHE A 119 1.63 20.20 2.03
CA PHE A 119 1.57 19.56 0.73
C PHE A 119 1.00 20.51 -0.32
N CYS A 120 1.82 20.88 -1.30
CA CYS A 120 1.43 21.69 -2.44
C CYS A 120 1.57 20.86 -3.72
N TYR A 121 0.45 20.43 -4.31
CA TYR A 121 0.48 19.57 -5.49
C TYR A 121 1.24 20.23 -6.66
N GLY A 122 2.22 19.51 -7.22
CA GLY A 122 3.07 20.01 -8.30
C GLY A 122 4.14 21.04 -7.90
N ARG A 123 4.29 21.34 -6.60
CA ARG A 123 5.33 22.25 -6.10
C ARG A 123 6.27 21.53 -5.13
N HIS A 124 5.85 21.33 -3.89
CA HIS A 124 6.68 20.78 -2.84
C HIS A 124 5.86 20.07 -1.76
N ILE A 125 6.55 19.22 -1.01
CA ILE A 125 6.07 18.60 0.22
C ILE A 125 7.12 18.90 1.29
N GLN A 126 6.70 19.49 2.40
CA GLN A 126 7.61 19.88 3.48
C GLN A 126 7.04 19.48 4.85
N GLN A 127 7.95 19.25 5.79
CA GLN A 127 7.64 18.92 7.17
C GLN A 127 8.45 19.86 8.08
N TYR A 128 7.79 20.49 9.03
CA TYR A 128 8.40 21.42 9.97
C TYR A 128 7.71 21.37 11.34
N HIS A 129 8.37 21.90 12.35
CA HIS A 129 7.78 22.12 13.68
C HIS A 129 7.61 23.62 13.90
N ILE A 130 6.50 24.02 14.52
CA ILE A 130 6.25 25.41 14.90
C ILE A 130 6.35 25.48 16.42
N GLU A 131 7.40 26.08 16.94
CA GLU A 131 7.42 26.49 18.34
C GLU A 131 6.37 27.59 18.53
N GLY A 132 5.41 27.37 19.44
CA GLY A 132 4.28 28.29 19.61
C GLY A 132 4.74 29.72 19.85
N THR A 133 4.29 30.65 19.00
CA THR A 133 4.51 32.08 19.22
C THR A 133 3.75 32.53 20.46
N VAL A 134 4.51 33.10 21.40
CA VAL A 134 4.06 33.89 22.54
C VAL A 134 2.97 34.88 22.11
N GLY A 135 1.76 34.74 22.64
CA GLY A 135 0.61 35.55 22.24
C GLY A 135 -0.52 35.67 23.28
N GLN A 136 -0.26 35.37 24.56
CA GLN A 136 -1.10 35.85 25.64
C GLN A 136 -0.31 36.92 26.39
N PRO A 137 -0.75 38.19 26.47
CA PRO A 137 -0.15 39.09 27.43
C PRO A 137 -0.45 38.50 28.80
N ARG A 138 0.57 37.99 29.48
CA ARG A 138 0.48 37.73 30.91
C ARG A 138 0.37 39.10 31.57
N SER A 139 -0.86 39.50 31.92
CA SER A 139 -1.07 40.57 32.88
C SER A 139 -0.39 40.13 34.17
N CYS A 140 0.66 40.84 34.56
CA CYS A 140 0.95 41.04 35.98
C CYS A 140 -0.09 42.01 36.55
#